data_AF-A0A956HDT6-F1
#
_entry.id   AF-A0A956HDT6-F1
#
_cell.length_a   1.000
_cell.length_b   1.000
_cell.length_c   1.000
_cell.angle_alpha   90.00
_cell.angle_beta   90.00
_cell.angle_gamma   90.00
#
_symmetry.space_group_name_H-M   'P 1'
#
loop_
_entity.id
_entity.type
_entity.pdbx_description
1 polymer ?
#
loop_
_entity_poly.entity_id
_entity_poly.type
_entity_poly.pdbx_seq_one_letter_code
_entity_poly.pdbx_strand_id
1 'polypeptide(L)'
;MARRKVTRGSPPRLARSRKRTWPTASGSAPRARVRRAGAGDGEDEKGNFLGVYFREMSSLEVLSPEKELALATRIFRLRQEFWKDLLSYPPFIDAIIALIESTIDSDDTPDNALSAMRETSRNLRDRETRANKDAFEEVRIKLAAAVAELDVDAVVSDLIVADLEMIDTGIREGLSMQVNFPRQGSRPFQAYLQRVRSINAALKHAKNAFVKANLRLVVSIARRFNHGRMPLQDLIQEGNI
;
A
#
# COMPACT_ATOMS: atom_id res chain seq x y z
N MET A 1 32.87 17.84 42.75
CA MET A 1 31.39 17.91 42.73
C MET A 1 30.96 19.28 42.22
N ALA A 2 30.38 19.37 41.02
CA ALA A 2 29.74 20.59 40.53
C ALA A 2 28.52 20.20 39.69
N ARG A 3 27.31 20.31 40.27
CA ARG A 3 26.04 20.00 39.61
C ARG A 3 25.64 21.17 38.71
N ARG A 4 25.60 20.95 37.39
CA ARG A 4 25.03 21.89 36.41
C ARG A 4 23.50 21.88 36.54
N LYS A 5 22.91 23.02 36.91
CA LYS A 5 21.45 23.24 36.94
C LYS A 5 20.90 23.22 35.51
N VAL A 6 20.01 22.28 35.21
CA VAL A 6 19.20 22.26 33.98
C VAL A 6 17.97 23.13 34.23
N THR A 7 17.90 24.29 33.58
CA THR A 7 16.70 25.14 33.55
C THR A 7 15.71 24.57 32.54
N ARG A 8 14.60 24.02 33.01
CA ARG A 8 13.47 23.61 32.15
C ARG A 8 12.84 24.87 31.54
N GLY A 9 12.99 25.05 30.24
CA GLY A 9 12.30 26.09 29.46
C GLY A 9 10.78 25.91 29.57
N SER A 10 10.06 27.03 29.62
CA SER A 10 8.59 27.04 29.67
C SER A 10 7.99 26.51 28.35
N PRO A 11 6.85 25.79 28.39
CA PRO A 11 6.23 25.26 27.17
C PRO A 11 5.69 26.40 26.29
N PRO A 12 5.68 26.22 24.95
CA PRO A 12 5.22 27.24 24.02
C PRO A 12 3.70 27.47 24.16
N ARG A 13 3.29 28.75 24.17
CA ARG A 13 1.88 29.15 24.24
C ARG A 13 1.19 28.85 22.91
N LEU A 14 0.29 27.86 22.90
CA LEU A 14 -0.63 27.62 21.79
C LEU A 14 -1.55 28.84 21.59
N ALA A 15 -1.54 29.41 20.39
CA ALA A 15 -2.42 30.51 20.01
C ALA A 15 -3.87 30.05 20.04
N ARG A 16 -4.72 30.78 20.78
CA ARG A 16 -6.16 30.51 20.86
C ARG A 16 -6.82 30.75 19.50
N SER A 17 -7.42 29.70 18.93
CA SER A 17 -8.30 29.78 17.76
C SER A 17 -9.47 30.74 18.03
N ARG A 18 -9.66 31.74 17.17
CA ARG A 18 -10.80 32.69 17.22
C ARG A 18 -12.08 31.93 16.86
N LYS A 19 -13.11 32.02 17.71
CA LYS A 19 -14.46 31.52 17.42
C LYS A 19 -15.00 32.20 16.16
N ARG A 20 -15.35 31.41 15.15
CA ARG A 20 -15.97 31.87 13.90
C ARG A 20 -17.44 32.20 14.15
N THR A 21 -17.80 33.48 14.19
CA THR A 21 -19.20 33.94 14.27
C THR A 21 -19.80 34.00 12.87
N TRP A 22 -20.97 33.39 12.69
CA TRP A 22 -21.76 33.50 11.45
C TRP A 22 -22.51 34.85 11.42
N PRO A 23 -22.66 35.49 10.24
CA PRO A 23 -23.41 36.74 10.14
C PRO A 23 -24.92 36.46 10.27
N THR A 24 -25.59 37.17 11.17
CA THR A 24 -27.05 37.22 11.24
C THR A 24 -27.59 38.15 10.15
N ALA A 25 -28.16 37.58 9.10
CA ALA A 25 -28.89 38.34 8.08
C ALA A 25 -30.28 38.70 8.62
N SER A 26 -30.45 39.97 8.96
CA SER A 26 -31.76 40.62 9.08
C SER A 26 -32.07 41.27 7.73
N GLY A 27 -33.22 40.92 7.14
CA GLY A 27 -33.61 41.45 5.84
C GLY A 27 -34.83 40.72 5.27
N SER A 28 -35.98 41.35 5.41
CA SER A 28 -37.27 40.97 4.83
C SER A 28 -37.28 41.10 3.30
N ALA A 29 -37.67 40.05 2.56
CA ALA A 29 -38.16 40.13 1.18
C ALA A 29 -38.90 38.81 0.80
N PRO A 30 -39.71 38.78 -0.28
CA PRO A 30 -41.14 38.46 -0.24
C PRO A 30 -41.47 36.99 -0.53
N ARG A 31 -42.67 36.60 -0.11
CA ARG A 31 -43.29 35.29 -0.39
C ARG A 31 -43.44 35.06 -1.91
N ALA A 32 -42.62 34.18 -2.47
CA ALA A 32 -42.88 33.53 -3.75
C ALA A 32 -43.40 32.10 -3.48
N ARG A 33 -44.58 31.81 -4.01
CA ARG A 33 -45.31 30.54 -3.86
C ARG A 33 -44.59 29.47 -4.71
N VAL A 34 -43.73 28.67 -4.09
CA VAL A 34 -43.16 27.48 -4.73
C VAL A 34 -44.17 26.33 -4.63
N ARG A 35 -44.69 25.91 -5.79
CA ARG A 35 -45.47 24.67 -5.93
C ARG A 35 -44.62 23.50 -5.45
N ARG A 36 -45.19 22.65 -4.59
CA ARG A 36 -44.64 21.34 -4.23
C ARG A 36 -44.32 20.57 -5.51
N ALA A 37 -43.03 20.35 -5.76
CA ALA A 37 -42.53 19.22 -6.54
C ALA A 37 -41.83 18.29 -5.55
N GLY A 38 -42.07 16.99 -5.70
CA GLY A 38 -41.84 15.96 -4.69
C GLY A 38 -40.42 15.93 -4.12
N ALA A 39 -40.35 15.72 -2.81
CA ALA A 39 -39.19 15.17 -2.15
C ALA A 39 -39.22 13.65 -2.36
N GLY A 40 -38.13 13.11 -2.89
CA GLY A 40 -37.95 11.69 -3.18
C GLY A 40 -37.13 11.60 -4.44
N ASP A 41 -35.84 11.26 -4.30
CA ASP A 41 -34.92 10.76 -5.34
C ASP A 41 -33.43 10.99 -4.97
N GLY A 42 -33.12 11.54 -3.79
CA GLY A 42 -31.73 11.69 -3.31
C GLY A 42 -31.25 10.58 -2.35
N GLU A 43 -32.16 9.88 -1.67
CA GLU A 43 -31.83 8.81 -0.72
C GLU A 43 -31.88 7.42 -1.38
N ASP A 44 -32.76 7.23 -2.36
CA ASP A 44 -32.92 5.97 -3.09
C ASP A 44 -31.72 5.63 -3.99
N GLU A 45 -31.01 6.63 -4.55
CA GLU A 45 -29.80 6.40 -5.34
C GLU A 45 -28.62 5.89 -4.50
N LYS A 46 -28.43 6.40 -3.28
CA LYS A 46 -27.40 5.92 -2.34
C LYS A 46 -27.76 4.54 -1.79
N GLY A 47 -29.04 4.29 -1.53
CA GLY A 47 -29.56 2.96 -1.18
C GLY A 47 -29.40 1.95 -2.32
N ASN A 48 -29.52 2.40 -3.58
CA ASN A 48 -29.37 1.56 -4.76
C ASN A 48 -27.91 1.23 -5.06
N PHE A 49 -26.99 2.20 -4.94
CA PHE A 49 -25.55 1.95 -5.11
C PHE A 49 -25.03 0.97 -4.06
N LEU A 50 -25.33 1.21 -2.77
CA LEU A 50 -25.00 0.27 -1.71
C LEU A 50 -25.71 -1.08 -1.90
N GLY A 51 -26.95 -1.08 -2.37
CA GLY A 51 -27.73 -2.28 -2.66
C GLY A 51 -27.15 -3.15 -3.77
N VAL A 52 -26.59 -2.56 -4.84
CA VAL A 52 -25.87 -3.28 -5.91
C VAL A 52 -24.57 -3.86 -5.38
N TYR A 53 -23.78 -3.06 -4.65
CA TYR A 53 -22.55 -3.51 -3.99
C TYR A 53 -22.79 -4.64 -2.98
N PHE A 54 -23.85 -4.56 -2.17
CA PHE A 54 -24.23 -5.61 -1.22
C PHE A 54 -24.76 -6.87 -1.91
N ARG A 55 -25.41 -6.76 -3.07
CA ARG A 55 -25.84 -7.92 -3.87
C ARG A 55 -24.64 -8.66 -4.46
N GLU A 56 -23.73 -7.93 -5.11
CA GLU A 56 -22.49 -8.48 -5.68
C GLU A 56 -21.56 -9.09 -4.63
N MET A 57 -21.57 -8.56 -3.39
CA MET A 57 -20.78 -9.10 -2.29
C MET A 57 -21.49 -10.24 -1.54
N SER A 58 -22.82 -10.36 -1.61
CA SER A 58 -23.58 -11.42 -0.92
C SER A 58 -23.46 -12.81 -1.55
N SER A 59 -23.10 -12.89 -2.83
CA SER A 59 -22.96 -14.15 -3.57
C SER A 59 -21.65 -14.89 -3.28
N LEU A 60 -20.83 -14.36 -2.37
CA LEU A 60 -19.47 -14.82 -2.19
C LEU A 60 -19.23 -15.20 -0.73
N GLU A 61 -18.90 -16.46 -0.50
CA GLU A 61 -18.69 -17.04 0.83
C GLU A 61 -17.61 -16.28 1.62
N VAL A 62 -17.88 -16.07 2.91
CA VAL A 62 -16.92 -15.59 3.91
C VAL A 62 -15.85 -16.66 4.08
N LEU A 63 -14.58 -16.27 4.17
CA LEU A 63 -13.49 -17.25 4.34
C LEU A 63 -13.55 -17.90 5.71
N SER A 64 -13.14 -19.18 5.76
CA SER A 64 -12.82 -19.81 7.04
C SER A 64 -11.46 -19.30 7.54
N PRO A 65 -11.21 -19.33 8.86
CA PRO A 65 -9.91 -18.95 9.42
C PRO A 65 -8.71 -19.69 8.79
N GLU A 66 -8.90 -20.96 8.43
CA GLU A 66 -7.88 -21.77 7.74
C GLU A 66 -7.56 -21.22 6.35
N LYS A 67 -8.58 -20.80 5.59
CA LYS A 67 -8.40 -20.20 4.26
C LYS A 67 -7.75 -18.82 4.36
N GLU A 68 -8.08 -18.04 5.39
CA GLU A 68 -7.42 -16.74 5.65
C GLU A 68 -5.93 -16.93 5.93
N LEU A 69 -5.58 -17.87 6.81
CA LEU A 69 -4.19 -18.21 7.11
C LEU A 69 -3.44 -18.69 5.86
N ALA A 70 -4.07 -19.53 5.04
CA ALA A 70 -3.48 -20.02 3.79
C ALA A 70 -3.19 -18.88 2.79
N LEU A 71 -4.14 -17.95 2.61
CA LEU A 71 -3.95 -16.79 1.74
C LEU A 71 -2.89 -15.82 2.28
N ALA A 72 -2.89 -15.54 3.60
CA ALA A 72 -1.88 -14.69 4.22
C ALA A 72 -0.47 -15.29 4.04
N THR A 73 -0.32 -16.60 4.29
CA THR A 73 0.93 -17.33 4.05
C THR A 73 1.35 -17.27 2.58
N ARG A 74 0.39 -17.39 1.66
CA ARG A 74 0.66 -17.28 0.22
C ARG A 74 1.16 -15.88 -0.16
N ILE A 75 0.53 -14.83 0.37
CA ILE A 75 0.96 -13.43 0.13
C ILE A 75 2.36 -13.21 0.69
N PHE A 76 2.64 -13.66 1.91
CA PHE A 76 3.98 -13.55 2.50
C PHE A 76 5.06 -14.19 1.61
N ARG A 77 4.84 -15.43 1.16
CA ARG A 77 5.76 -16.11 0.24
C ARG A 77 5.91 -15.37 -1.09
N LEU A 78 4.81 -14.91 -1.67
CA LEU A 78 4.84 -14.15 -2.93
C LEU A 78 5.63 -12.84 -2.80
N ARG A 79 5.58 -12.17 -1.64
CA ARG A 79 6.40 -10.96 -1.39
C ARG A 79 7.89 -11.28 -1.37
N GLN A 80 8.29 -12.38 -0.72
CA GLN A 80 9.69 -12.82 -0.73
C GLN A 80 10.16 -13.18 -2.13
N GLU A 81 9.37 -13.95 -2.89
CA GLU A 81 9.71 -14.30 -4.28
C GLU A 81 9.75 -13.07 -5.19
N PHE A 82 8.85 -12.12 -5.00
CA PHE A 82 8.85 -10.86 -5.74
C PHE A 82 10.16 -10.09 -5.54
N TRP A 83 10.60 -9.94 -4.28
CA TRP A 83 11.87 -9.27 -3.98
C TRP A 83 13.08 -10.03 -4.52
N LYS A 84 13.07 -11.36 -4.52
CA LYS A 84 14.12 -12.17 -5.18
C LYS A 84 14.18 -11.87 -6.68
N ASP A 85 13.03 -11.76 -7.33
CA ASP A 85 12.96 -11.44 -8.76
C ASP A 85 13.41 -10.01 -9.04
N LEU A 86 12.98 -9.02 -8.25
CA LEU A 86 13.43 -7.62 -8.37
C LEU A 86 14.95 -7.49 -8.27
N LEU A 87 15.56 -8.22 -7.33
CA LEU A 87 17.01 -8.26 -7.09
C LEU A 87 17.76 -9.23 -8.02
N SER A 88 17.11 -9.83 -9.02
CA SER A 88 17.76 -10.82 -9.91
C SER A 88 18.56 -10.21 -11.07
N TYR A 89 18.56 -8.87 -11.21
CA TYR A 89 19.28 -8.17 -12.28
C TYR A 89 20.45 -7.35 -11.74
N PRO A 90 21.70 -7.89 -11.77
CA PRO A 90 22.86 -7.24 -11.16
C PRO A 90 23.11 -5.78 -11.56
N PRO A 91 22.93 -5.35 -12.83
CA PRO A 91 23.16 -3.96 -13.21
C PRO A 91 22.29 -2.93 -12.46
N PHE A 92 21.16 -3.32 -11.88
CA PHE A 92 20.24 -2.41 -11.19
C PHE A 92 20.36 -2.45 -9.67
N ILE A 93 21.16 -3.35 -9.11
CA ILE A 93 21.28 -3.54 -7.66
C ILE A 93 21.68 -2.25 -6.95
N ASP A 94 22.64 -1.51 -7.50
CA ASP A 94 23.11 -0.29 -6.83
C ASP A 94 22.02 0.79 -6.75
N ALA A 95 21.17 0.87 -7.77
CA ALA A 95 20.08 1.83 -7.85
C ALA A 95 18.89 1.41 -6.96
N ILE A 96 18.57 0.11 -6.95
CA ILE A 96 17.53 -0.45 -6.08
C ILE A 96 17.90 -0.23 -4.62
N ILE A 97 19.15 -0.50 -4.23
CA ILE A 97 19.61 -0.31 -2.85
C ILE A 97 19.58 1.17 -2.46
N ALA A 98 20.02 2.07 -3.35
CA ALA A 98 19.93 3.51 -3.09
C ALA A 98 18.47 3.97 -2.88
N LEU A 99 17.53 3.41 -3.65
CA LEU A 99 16.11 3.69 -3.47
C LEU A 99 15.60 3.18 -2.12
N ILE A 100 15.95 1.95 -1.72
CA ILE A 100 15.64 1.39 -0.40
C ILE A 100 16.15 2.31 0.71
N GLU A 101 17.43 2.68 0.68
CA GLU A 101 18.08 3.56 1.65
C GLU A 101 17.44 4.95 1.74
N SER A 102 16.88 5.45 0.63
CA SER A 102 16.22 6.77 0.59
C SER A 102 14.75 6.76 1.02
N THR A 103 14.12 5.58 1.04
CA THR A 103 12.67 5.44 1.23
C THR A 103 12.32 4.81 2.58
N ILE A 104 13.15 3.90 3.08
CA ILE A 104 12.96 3.22 4.36
C ILE A 104 13.75 3.97 5.43
N ASP A 105 13.15 4.12 6.62
CA ASP A 105 13.81 4.74 7.77
C ASP A 105 15.12 4.01 8.15
N SER A 106 16.16 4.78 8.44
CA SER A 106 17.53 4.26 8.64
C SER A 106 17.70 3.31 9.82
N ASP A 107 16.76 3.29 10.77
CA ASP A 107 16.83 2.39 11.94
C ASP A 107 16.36 0.96 11.59
N ASP A 108 15.59 0.81 10.52
CA ASP A 108 15.02 -0.48 10.08
C ASP A 108 15.75 -1.07 8.87
N THR A 109 16.69 -0.34 8.25
CA THR A 109 17.41 -0.80 7.06
C THR A 109 18.44 -1.89 7.41
N PRO A 110 18.49 -3.00 6.66
CA PRO A 110 19.45 -4.07 6.90
C PRO A 110 20.80 -3.73 6.26
N ASP A 111 21.49 -2.71 6.78
CA ASP A 111 22.69 -2.09 6.18
C ASP A 111 23.79 -3.08 5.79
N ASN A 112 24.03 -4.09 6.63
CA ASN A 112 25.01 -5.15 6.35
C ASN A 112 24.62 -5.99 5.13
N ALA A 113 23.32 -6.31 4.99
CA ALA A 113 22.82 -7.08 3.85
C ALA A 113 22.81 -6.24 2.56
N LEU A 114 22.47 -4.94 2.66
CA LEU A 114 22.55 -4.00 1.56
C LEU A 114 24.00 -3.87 1.05
N SER A 115 24.95 -3.67 1.96
CA SER A 115 26.38 -3.58 1.64
C SER A 115 26.90 -4.86 0.97
N ALA A 116 26.59 -6.03 1.53
CA ALA A 116 26.96 -7.32 0.96
C ALA A 116 26.34 -7.54 -0.42
N MET A 117 25.12 -7.06 -0.64
CA MET A 117 24.44 -7.18 -1.94
C MET A 117 25.11 -6.33 -3.01
N ARG A 118 25.53 -5.09 -2.69
CA ARG A 118 26.33 -4.24 -3.59
C ARG A 118 27.64 -4.93 -3.97
N GLU A 119 28.34 -5.49 -2.98
CA GLU A 119 29.62 -6.17 -3.19
C GLU A 119 29.49 -7.41 -4.08
N THR A 120 28.59 -8.34 -3.72
CA THR A 120 28.40 -9.58 -4.48
C THR A 120 27.88 -9.34 -5.90
N SER A 121 27.03 -8.33 -6.09
CA SER A 121 26.59 -7.89 -7.42
C SER A 121 27.76 -7.39 -8.28
N ARG A 122 28.62 -6.53 -7.72
CA ARG A 122 29.84 -6.04 -8.41
C ARG A 122 30.76 -7.20 -8.78
N ASN A 123 31.08 -8.08 -7.85
CA ASN A 123 31.94 -9.24 -8.09
C ASN A 123 31.40 -10.16 -9.19
N LEU A 124 30.08 -10.39 -9.22
CA LEU A 124 29.42 -11.19 -10.26
C LEU A 124 29.50 -10.53 -11.64
N ARG A 125 29.33 -9.21 -11.71
CA ARG A 125 29.43 -8.43 -12.96
C ARG A 125 30.85 -8.36 -13.50
N ASP A 126 31.84 -8.25 -12.60
CA ASP A 126 33.26 -8.20 -12.97
C ASP A 126 33.75 -9.56 -13.46
N ARG A 127 33.31 -10.65 -12.80
CA ARG A 127 33.65 -12.01 -13.21
C ARG A 127 32.54 -13.00 -12.90
N GLU A 128 31.97 -13.60 -13.94
CA GLU A 128 30.90 -14.57 -13.81
C GLU A 128 31.42 -15.98 -13.46
N THR A 129 31.87 -16.17 -12.22
CA THR A 129 32.28 -17.49 -11.68
C THR A 129 31.13 -18.17 -10.93
N ARG A 130 31.20 -19.50 -10.76
CA ARG A 130 30.25 -20.25 -9.93
C ARG A 130 30.22 -19.72 -8.49
N ALA A 131 31.40 -19.47 -7.90
CA ALA A 131 31.50 -18.91 -6.55
C ALA A 131 30.80 -17.54 -6.42
N ASN A 132 30.97 -16.66 -7.42
CA ASN A 132 30.31 -15.35 -7.41
C ASN A 132 28.79 -15.47 -7.60
N LYS A 133 28.33 -16.42 -8.42
CA LYS A 133 26.89 -16.72 -8.56
C LYS A 133 26.29 -17.22 -7.24
N ASP A 134 26.96 -18.17 -6.60
CA ASP A 134 26.50 -18.77 -5.36
C ASP A 134 26.47 -17.72 -4.22
N ALA A 135 27.50 -16.88 -4.12
CA ALA A 135 27.55 -15.78 -3.16
C ALA A 135 26.46 -14.72 -3.41
N PHE A 136 26.24 -14.33 -4.66
CA PHE A 136 25.17 -13.41 -5.04
C PHE A 136 23.78 -13.99 -4.71
N GLU A 137 23.55 -15.26 -5.02
CA GLU A 137 22.30 -15.96 -4.72
C GLU A 137 22.02 -15.98 -3.22
N GLU A 138 23.01 -16.35 -2.42
CA GLU A 138 22.88 -16.44 -0.97
C GLU A 138 22.50 -15.08 -0.36
N VAL A 139 23.21 -14.01 -0.74
CA VAL A 139 22.93 -12.67 -0.25
C VAL A 139 21.58 -12.16 -0.78
N ARG A 140 21.24 -12.44 -2.04
CA ARG A 140 19.96 -12.06 -2.64
C ARG A 140 18.79 -12.66 -1.85
N ILE A 141 18.86 -13.94 -1.49
CA ILE A 141 17.78 -14.60 -0.72
C ILE A 141 17.61 -13.94 0.65
N LYS A 142 18.72 -13.67 1.36
CA LYS A 142 18.70 -13.03 2.69
C LYS A 142 18.13 -11.62 2.62
N LEU A 143 18.62 -10.80 1.68
CA LEU A 143 18.15 -9.43 1.52
C LEU A 143 16.68 -9.39 1.07
N ALA A 144 16.28 -10.25 0.14
CA ALA A 144 14.89 -10.32 -0.31
C ALA A 144 13.94 -10.65 0.85
N ALA A 145 14.32 -11.56 1.75
CA ALA A 145 13.51 -11.85 2.93
C ALA A 145 13.39 -10.64 3.86
N ALA A 146 14.50 -9.96 4.16
CA ALA A 146 14.52 -8.79 5.04
C ALA A 146 13.69 -7.62 4.47
N VAL A 147 13.93 -7.24 3.21
CA VAL A 147 13.20 -6.12 2.58
C VAL A 147 11.73 -6.48 2.34
N ALA A 148 11.42 -7.76 2.10
CA ALA A 148 10.03 -8.21 2.03
C ALA A 148 9.30 -8.18 3.38
N GLU A 149 9.97 -7.95 4.51
CA GLU A 149 9.30 -7.67 5.79
C GLU A 149 9.09 -6.17 5.97
N LEU A 150 10.03 -5.35 5.51
CA LEU A 150 9.98 -3.89 5.61
C LEU A 150 8.99 -3.25 4.63
N ASP A 151 8.96 -3.70 3.38
CA ASP A 151 8.12 -3.12 2.32
C ASP A 151 6.71 -3.72 2.32
N VAL A 152 5.97 -3.55 3.43
CA VAL A 152 4.59 -4.06 3.60
C VAL A 152 3.62 -3.36 2.69
N ASP A 153 3.73 -2.04 2.64
CA ASP A 153 2.84 -1.17 1.88
C ASP A 153 3.26 -1.02 0.42
N ALA A 154 4.27 -1.77 -0.02
CA ALA A 154 4.78 -1.79 -1.39
C ALA A 154 5.30 -0.44 -1.90
N VAL A 155 5.72 0.45 -1.00
CA VAL A 155 6.21 1.79 -1.34
C VAL A 155 7.44 1.70 -2.25
N VAL A 156 8.41 0.87 -1.89
CA VAL A 156 9.65 0.76 -2.68
C VAL A 156 9.42 -0.09 -3.92
N SER A 157 8.80 -1.26 -3.77
CA SER A 157 8.64 -2.20 -4.88
C SER A 157 7.73 -1.67 -6.00
N ASP A 158 6.70 -0.89 -5.69
CA ASP A 158 5.86 -0.27 -6.74
C ASP A 158 6.62 0.82 -7.51
N LEU A 159 7.48 1.61 -6.84
CA LEU A 159 8.37 2.57 -7.53
C LEU A 159 9.34 1.86 -8.48
N ILE A 160 9.96 0.77 -8.04
CA ILE A 160 10.85 -0.03 -8.88
C ILE A 160 10.08 -0.55 -10.10
N VAL A 161 8.91 -1.15 -9.91
CA VAL A 161 8.10 -1.64 -11.04
C VAL A 161 7.74 -0.52 -12.00
N ALA A 162 7.30 0.64 -11.50
CA ALA A 162 6.97 1.78 -12.35
C ALA A 162 8.17 2.21 -13.21
N ASP A 163 9.35 2.30 -12.60
CA ASP A 163 10.60 2.61 -13.31
C ASP A 163 10.95 1.56 -14.37
N LEU A 164 10.78 0.28 -14.06
CA LEU A 164 11.03 -0.81 -15.01
C LEU A 164 10.12 -0.74 -16.24
N GLU A 165 8.84 -0.40 -16.05
CA GLU A 165 7.88 -0.18 -17.14
C GLU A 165 8.23 1.07 -17.96
N MET A 166 8.66 2.15 -17.31
CA MET A 166 9.15 3.36 -17.98
C MET A 166 10.39 3.06 -18.84
N ILE A 167 11.35 2.29 -18.30
CA ILE A 167 12.56 1.89 -19.03
C ILE A 167 12.21 1.03 -20.25
N ASP A 168 11.25 0.09 -20.12
CA ASP A 168 10.81 -0.77 -21.22
C ASP A 168 10.16 0.02 -22.36
N THR A 169 9.37 1.05 -22.03
CA THR A 169 8.74 1.96 -23.01
C THR A 169 9.71 2.99 -23.59
N GLY A 170 10.96 3.02 -23.11
CA GLY A 170 12.02 3.91 -23.61
C GLY A 170 12.08 5.27 -22.91
N ILE A 171 11.29 5.48 -21.86
CA ILE A 171 11.36 6.66 -21.00
C ILE A 171 12.60 6.57 -20.10
N ARG A 172 13.38 7.65 -20.04
CA ARG A 172 14.65 7.70 -19.32
C ARG A 172 14.75 8.82 -18.29
N GLU A 173 13.73 9.66 -18.21
CA GLU A 173 13.67 10.81 -17.30
C GLU A 173 12.55 10.60 -16.29
N GLY A 174 12.66 11.22 -15.11
CA GLY A 174 11.65 11.13 -14.05
C GLY A 174 11.61 9.78 -13.32
N LEU A 175 12.64 8.95 -13.49
CA LEU A 175 12.78 7.68 -12.77
C LEU A 175 13.15 7.92 -11.31
N SER A 176 12.69 7.03 -10.43
CA SER A 176 13.10 7.02 -9.02
C SER A 176 14.51 6.43 -8.85
N MET A 177 14.85 5.45 -9.69
CA MET A 177 16.14 4.77 -9.72
C MET A 177 17.12 5.45 -10.70
N GLN A 178 18.36 5.66 -10.23
CA GLN A 178 19.46 6.10 -11.08
C GLN A 178 20.18 4.89 -11.69
N VAL A 179 19.81 4.50 -12.90
CA VAL A 179 20.34 3.30 -13.58
C VAL A 179 21.11 3.62 -14.86
N ASN A 180 22.07 2.75 -15.16
CA ASN A 180 22.61 2.65 -16.51
C ASN A 180 21.65 1.86 -17.39
N PHE A 181 21.12 2.51 -18.42
CA PHE A 181 20.09 1.91 -19.26
C PHE A 181 20.58 0.67 -20.02
N PRO A 182 19.79 -0.43 -20.03
CA PRO A 182 20.09 -1.57 -20.86
C PRO A 182 20.02 -1.18 -22.34
N ARG A 183 20.75 -1.90 -23.18
CA ARG A 183 20.66 -1.74 -24.64
C ARG A 183 19.23 -2.02 -25.10
N GLN A 184 18.76 -1.27 -26.10
CA GLN A 184 17.44 -1.51 -26.68
C GLN A 184 17.34 -2.95 -27.21
N GLY A 185 16.28 -3.66 -26.85
CA GLY A 185 16.11 -5.08 -27.19
C GLY A 185 16.99 -6.07 -26.40
N SER A 186 17.58 -5.65 -25.27
CA SER A 186 18.38 -6.53 -24.40
C SER A 186 17.57 -7.74 -23.93
N ARG A 187 17.89 -8.94 -24.45
CA ARG A 187 17.23 -10.20 -24.06
C ARG A 187 17.33 -10.48 -22.54
N PRO A 188 18.48 -10.29 -21.87
CA PRO A 188 18.56 -10.48 -20.42
C PRO A 188 17.62 -9.56 -19.64
N PHE A 189 17.51 -8.29 -20.04
CA PHE A 189 16.62 -7.34 -19.40
C PHE A 189 15.15 -7.71 -19.63
N GLN A 190 14.78 -8.07 -20.87
CA GLN A 190 13.42 -8.51 -21.18
C GLN A 190 13.02 -9.76 -20.38
N ALA A 191 13.92 -10.75 -20.26
CA ALA A 191 13.66 -11.94 -19.45
C ALA A 191 13.49 -11.59 -17.96
N TYR A 192 14.28 -10.66 -17.44
CA TYR A 192 14.13 -10.13 -16.08
C TYR A 192 12.76 -9.44 -15.88
N LEU A 193 12.41 -8.51 -16.78
CA LEU A 193 11.17 -7.77 -16.71
C LEU A 193 9.93 -8.68 -16.77
N GLN A 194 9.95 -9.71 -17.62
CA GLN A 194 8.85 -10.67 -17.69
C GLN A 194 8.68 -11.48 -16.40
N ARG A 195 9.77 -11.87 -15.73
CA ARG A 195 9.68 -12.50 -14.40
C ARG A 195 9.04 -11.56 -13.39
N VAL A 196 9.53 -10.33 -13.31
CA VAL A 196 9.01 -9.29 -12.41
C VAL A 196 7.52 -9.02 -12.67
N ARG A 197 7.09 -8.89 -13.92
CA ARG A 197 5.67 -8.72 -14.30
C ARG A 197 4.81 -9.89 -13.83
N SER A 198 5.26 -11.11 -14.10
CA SER A 198 4.55 -12.33 -13.72
C SER A 198 4.34 -12.44 -12.22
N ILE A 199 5.40 -12.26 -11.42
CA ILE A 199 5.30 -12.37 -9.96
C ILE A 199 4.51 -11.21 -9.35
N ASN A 200 4.65 -9.99 -9.89
CA ASN A 200 3.87 -8.83 -9.44
C ASN A 200 2.36 -9.04 -9.70
N ALA A 201 2.00 -9.55 -10.88
CA ALA A 201 0.61 -9.90 -11.19
C ALA A 201 0.08 -10.95 -10.20
N ALA A 202 0.84 -12.02 -9.94
CA ALA A 202 0.46 -13.06 -8.98
C ALA A 202 0.27 -12.49 -7.56
N LEU A 203 1.17 -11.60 -7.11
CA LEU A 203 1.08 -10.94 -5.82
C LEU A 203 -0.15 -10.02 -5.73
N LYS A 204 -0.40 -9.20 -6.75
CA LYS A 204 -1.59 -8.34 -6.84
C LYS A 204 -2.88 -9.15 -6.83
N HIS A 205 -2.94 -10.25 -7.57
CA HIS A 205 -4.09 -11.16 -7.55
C HIS A 205 -4.33 -11.78 -6.17
N ALA A 206 -3.27 -12.24 -5.50
CA ALA A 206 -3.39 -12.81 -4.16
C ALA A 206 -3.85 -11.77 -3.12
N LYS A 207 -3.26 -10.55 -3.15
CA LYS A 207 -3.67 -9.42 -2.30
C LYS A 207 -5.13 -9.05 -2.53
N ASN A 208 -5.56 -8.92 -3.79
CA ASN A 208 -6.94 -8.60 -4.15
C ASN A 208 -7.93 -9.67 -3.69
N ALA A 209 -7.59 -10.95 -3.85
CA ALA A 209 -8.41 -12.06 -3.36
C ALA A 209 -8.59 -12.01 -1.83
N PHE A 210 -7.51 -11.73 -1.11
CA PHE A 210 -7.52 -11.58 0.34
C PHE A 210 -8.35 -10.38 0.80
N VAL A 211 -8.15 -9.20 0.20
CA VAL A 211 -8.93 -7.99 0.54
C VAL A 211 -10.42 -8.21 0.25
N LYS A 212 -10.75 -8.77 -0.92
CA LYS A 212 -12.15 -9.06 -1.29
C LYS A 212 -12.81 -10.01 -0.29
N ALA A 213 -12.09 -10.98 0.24
CA ALA A 213 -12.60 -11.86 1.28
C ALA A 213 -12.79 -11.17 2.64
N ASN A 214 -11.82 -10.38 3.09
CA ASN A 214 -11.92 -9.65 4.36
C ASN A 214 -13.06 -8.62 4.34
N LEU A 215 -13.26 -7.91 3.24
CA LEU A 215 -14.38 -6.97 3.09
C LEU A 215 -15.74 -7.68 3.17
N ARG A 216 -15.87 -8.91 2.64
CA ARG A 216 -17.10 -9.71 2.78
C ARG A 216 -17.38 -10.08 4.23
N LEU A 217 -16.35 -10.44 5.00
CA LEU A 217 -16.49 -10.71 6.44
C LEU A 217 -17.07 -9.48 7.14
N VAL A 218 -16.45 -8.31 6.94
CA VAL A 218 -16.91 -7.03 7.53
C VAL A 218 -18.37 -6.74 7.16
N VAL A 219 -18.73 -6.91 5.89
CA VAL A 219 -20.12 -6.70 5.42
C VAL A 219 -21.09 -7.71 6.05
N SER A 220 -20.70 -8.98 6.18
CA SER A 220 -21.53 -10.02 6.81
C SER A 220 -21.78 -9.74 8.30
N ILE A 221 -20.76 -9.23 9.00
CA ILE A 221 -20.83 -8.80 10.40
C ILE A 221 -21.72 -7.54 10.50
N ALA A 222 -21.51 -6.54 9.64
CA ALA A 222 -22.34 -5.34 9.60
C ALA A 222 -23.82 -5.66 9.34
N ARG A 223 -24.12 -6.63 8.44
CA ARG A 223 -25.48 -7.15 8.24
C ARG A 223 -26.03 -7.80 9.50
N ARG A 224 -25.27 -8.66 10.20
CA ARG A 224 -25.74 -9.26 11.47
C ARG A 224 -26.06 -8.21 12.53
N PHE A 225 -25.26 -7.15 12.61
CA PHE A 225 -25.54 -6.02 13.51
C PHE A 225 -26.75 -5.19 13.07
N ASN A 226 -27.01 -5.05 11.77
CA ASN A 226 -28.17 -4.33 11.24
C ASN A 226 -29.49 -5.13 11.33
N HIS A 227 -29.44 -6.46 11.41
CA HIS A 227 -30.62 -7.32 11.62
C HIS A 227 -30.92 -7.61 13.10
N GLY A 228 -30.06 -7.15 14.02
CA GLY A 228 -30.16 -7.42 15.46
C GLY A 228 -30.58 -6.24 16.34
N ARG A 229 -30.85 -5.06 15.76
CA ARG A 229 -31.46 -3.93 16.45
C ARG A 229 -32.50 -3.31 15.54
N MET A 230 -33.65 -2.99 16.13
CA MET A 230 -34.67 -2.10 15.59
C MET A 230 -34.10 -1.05 14.61
N PRO A 231 -34.81 -0.72 13.52
CA PRO A 231 -34.49 0.46 12.73
C PRO A 231 -34.33 1.66 13.67
N LEU A 232 -33.36 2.53 13.40
CA LEU A 232 -33.06 3.73 14.20
C LEU A 232 -34.30 4.59 14.51
N GLN A 233 -35.33 4.52 13.65
CA GLN A 233 -36.63 5.18 13.83
C GLN A 233 -37.42 4.66 15.04
N ASP A 234 -37.29 3.37 15.39
CA ASP A 234 -38.02 2.74 16.50
C ASP A 234 -37.31 2.97 17.85
N LEU A 235 -35.98 3.06 17.85
CA LEU A 235 -35.19 3.46 19.03
C LEU A 235 -35.46 4.90 19.48
N ILE A 236 -35.92 5.77 18.58
CA ILE A 236 -36.30 7.16 18.89
C ILE A 236 -37.70 7.22 19.52
N GLN A 237 -38.56 6.21 19.30
CA GLN A 237 -39.90 6.15 19.88
C GLN A 237 -39.91 5.59 21.31
N GLU A 238 -39.07 4.61 21.64
CA GLU A 238 -38.99 4.08 23.01
C GLU A 238 -38.28 5.03 24.01
N GLY A 239 -37.49 5.99 23.52
CA GLY A 239 -36.81 7.00 24.35
C GLY A 239 -37.69 8.18 24.79
N ASN A 240 -39.00 8.15 24.47
CA ASN A 240 -39.95 9.23 24.74
C ASN A 240 -41.19 8.74 25.52
N ILE A 241 -40.98 7.81 26.46
CA ILE A 241 -41.94 7.40 27.50
C ILE A 241 -41.37 7.75 28.87
#